data_AF-A0A933UYL4-F1
#
_entry.id   AF-A0A933UYL4-F1
#
_cell.length_a   1.000
_cell.length_b   1.000
_cell.length_c   1.000
_cell.angle_alpha   90.00
_cell.angle_beta   90.00
_cell.angle_gamma   90.00
#
_symmetry.space_group_name_H-M   'P 1'
#
loop_
_entity.id
_entity.type
_entity.pdbx_description
1 polymer ?
#
loop_
_entity_poly.entity_id
_entity_poly.type
_entity_poly.pdbx_seq_one_letter_code
_entity_poly.pdbx_strand_id
1 'polypeptide(L)'
;MADEKKSNKAIEFIKESRKELLERSVWPSRDEVMTQTVVVIVSLVLVSAGLALVDYVISFLVRNALTGSVFSSFLLSRFGVILLLVAGAIVVAYFGIRRLRKNR
;
A
#
# COMPACT_ATOMS: atom_id res chain seq x y z
N MET A 1 -55.30 -18.66 28.35
CA MET A 1 -53.90 -19.10 28.26
C MET A 1 -53.30 -18.48 27.02
N ALA A 2 -52.79 -17.27 27.15
CA ALA A 2 -52.23 -16.50 26.03
C ALA A 2 -50.93 -15.88 26.52
N ASP A 3 -49.91 -16.73 26.64
CA ASP A 3 -48.55 -16.28 26.78
C ASP A 3 -47.67 -17.09 25.83
N GLU A 4 -46.64 -16.42 25.36
CA GLU A 4 -45.44 -17.01 24.79
C GLU A 4 -45.47 -17.50 23.34
N LYS A 5 -45.57 -16.56 22.40
CA LYS A 5 -44.78 -16.69 21.16
C LYS A 5 -44.07 -15.39 20.81
N LYS A 6 -43.35 -14.84 21.79
CA LYS A 6 -42.30 -13.85 21.54
C LYS A 6 -41.08 -14.60 20.99
N SER A 7 -41.22 -15.17 19.78
CA SER A 7 -40.07 -15.59 19.00
C SER A 7 -39.21 -14.34 18.87
N ASN A 8 -38.07 -14.34 19.55
CA ASN A 8 -37.26 -13.15 19.72
C ASN A 8 -36.87 -12.64 18.32
N LYS A 9 -37.47 -11.53 17.87
CA LYS A 9 -37.14 -10.88 16.58
C LYS A 9 -35.63 -10.77 16.38
N ALA A 10 -34.88 -10.53 17.46
CA ALA A 10 -33.42 -10.51 17.47
C ALA A 10 -32.77 -11.81 16.94
N ILE A 11 -33.32 -12.99 17.27
CA ILE A 11 -32.84 -14.28 16.77
C ILE A 11 -33.09 -14.41 15.26
N GLU A 12 -34.24 -13.91 14.80
CA GLU A 12 -34.61 -13.89 13.37
C GLU A 12 -33.70 -12.94 12.57
N PHE A 13 -33.46 -11.73 13.08
CA PHE A 13 -32.52 -10.77 12.49
C PHE A 13 -31.09 -11.32 12.42
N ILE A 14 -30.60 -12.02 13.45
CA ILE A 14 -29.26 -12.63 13.43
C ILE A 14 -29.18 -13.77 12.40
N LYS A 15 -30.26 -14.55 12.25
CA LYS A 15 -30.34 -15.64 11.26
C LYS A 15 -30.33 -15.08 9.85
N GLU A 16 -31.06 -14.00 9.60
CA GLU A 16 -31.15 -13.31 8.32
C GLU A 16 -29.82 -12.63 7.97
N SER A 17 -29.24 -11.89 8.91
CA SER A 17 -27.90 -11.26 8.77
C SER A 17 -26.81 -12.29 8.48
N ARG A 18 -26.81 -13.46 9.15
CA ARG A 18 -25.85 -14.53 8.86
C ARG A 18 -26.04 -15.10 7.46
N LYS A 19 -27.29 -15.23 6.99
CA LYS A 19 -27.58 -15.76 5.66
C LYS A 19 -27.11 -14.80 4.57
N GLU A 20 -27.38 -13.50 4.74
CA GLU A 20 -26.87 -12.46 3.84
C GLU A 20 -25.35 -12.34 3.85
N LEU A 21 -24.72 -12.38 5.02
CA LEU A 21 -23.26 -12.37 5.11
C LEU A 21 -22.65 -13.62 4.48
N LEU A 22 -23.21 -14.82 4.68
CA LEU A 22 -22.65 -16.05 4.11
C LEU A 22 -22.89 -16.18 2.60
N GLU A 23 -24.05 -15.77 2.08
CA GLU A 23 -24.37 -15.84 0.63
C GLU A 23 -23.76 -14.68 -0.16
N ARG A 24 -23.60 -13.49 0.45
CA ARG A 24 -23.16 -12.27 -0.24
C ARG A 24 -21.72 -11.89 0.07
N SER A 25 -21.14 -12.32 1.19
CA SER A 25 -19.72 -12.10 1.45
C SER A 25 -18.92 -13.18 0.75
N VAL A 26 -18.34 -12.78 -0.37
CA VAL A 26 -17.23 -13.48 -0.99
C VAL A 26 -16.08 -13.39 0.01
N TRP A 27 -16.02 -14.33 0.98
CA TRP A 27 -14.89 -14.40 1.89
C TRP A 27 -13.65 -14.64 1.03
N PRO A 28 -12.73 -13.68 0.99
CA PRO A 28 -11.62 -13.75 0.07
C PRO A 28 -10.76 -14.96 0.44
N SER A 29 -10.33 -15.69 -0.59
CA SER A 29 -9.39 -16.78 -0.40
C SER A 29 -8.05 -16.23 0.13
N ARG A 30 -7.28 -17.05 0.85
CA ARG A 30 -5.97 -16.63 1.39
C ARG A 30 -5.04 -16.09 0.29
N ASP A 31 -5.15 -16.65 -0.91
CA ASP A 31 -4.37 -16.24 -2.07
C ASP A 31 -4.77 -14.85 -2.60
N GLU A 32 -6.06 -14.52 -2.52
CA GLU A 32 -6.57 -13.21 -2.93
C GLU A 32 -6.12 -12.11 -1.97
N VAL A 33 -6.16 -12.38 -0.66
CA VAL A 33 -5.65 -11.46 0.37
C VAL A 33 -4.14 -11.24 0.20
N MET A 34 -3.37 -12.32 -0.05
CA MET A 34 -1.93 -12.22 -0.30
C MET A 34 -1.63 -11.40 -1.56
N THR A 35 -2.39 -11.62 -2.64
CA THR A 35 -2.23 -10.88 -3.90
C THR A 35 -2.50 -9.39 -3.71
N GLN A 36 -3.60 -9.04 -3.04
CA GLN A 36 -3.95 -7.65 -2.76
C GLN A 36 -2.89 -6.98 -1.87
N THR A 37 -2.41 -7.67 -0.84
CA THR A 37 -1.39 -7.13 0.07
C THR A 37 -0.08 -6.86 -0.67
N VAL A 38 0.34 -7.76 -1.57
CA VAL A 38 1.56 -7.57 -2.38
C VAL A 38 1.44 -6.35 -3.29
N VAL A 39 0.29 -6.12 -3.90
CA VAL A 39 0.03 -4.92 -4.73
C VAL A 39 0.19 -3.65 -3.90
N VAL A 40 -0.41 -3.62 -2.71
CA VAL A 40 -0.36 -2.46 -1.80
C VAL A 40 1.07 -2.20 -1.31
N ILE A 41 1.84 -3.22 -0.98
CA ILE A 41 3.25 -3.05 -0.57
C ILE A 41 4.07 -2.43 -1.70
N VAL A 42 3.87 -2.89 -2.94
CA VAL A 42 4.60 -2.37 -4.10
C VAL A 42 4.24 -0.92 -4.38
N SER A 43 2.96 -0.56 -4.31
CA SER A 43 2.52 0.83 -4.49
C SER A 43 3.02 1.75 -3.38
N LEU A 44 3.03 1.28 -2.13
CA LEU A 44 3.54 2.03 -0.98
C LEU A 44 5.04 2.35 -1.15
N VAL A 45 5.85 1.37 -1.55
CA VAL A 45 7.28 1.57 -1.78
C VAL A 45 7.53 2.57 -2.92
N LEU A 46 6.77 2.47 -4.01
CA LEU A 46 6.87 3.40 -5.14
C LEU A 46 6.56 4.84 -4.73
N VAL A 47 5.45 5.06 -4.02
CA VAL A 47 5.03 6.40 -3.58
C VAL A 47 6.01 6.96 -2.57
N SER A 48 6.48 6.15 -1.61
CA SER A 48 7.47 6.57 -0.62
C SER A 48 8.81 6.97 -1.26
N ALA A 49 9.28 6.20 -2.25
CA ALA A 49 10.49 6.54 -2.99
C ALA A 49 10.34 7.86 -3.77
N GLY A 50 9.16 8.08 -4.38
CA GLY A 50 8.83 9.33 -5.06
C GLY A 50 8.84 10.53 -4.12
N LEU A 51 8.21 10.42 -2.96
CA LEU A 51 8.21 11.46 -1.92
C LEU A 51 9.63 11.78 -1.44
N ALA A 52 10.43 10.75 -1.13
CA ALA A 52 11.82 10.94 -0.70
C ALA A 52 12.66 11.68 -1.74
N LEU A 53 12.43 11.42 -3.04
CA LEU A 53 13.10 12.13 -4.12
C LEU A 53 12.70 13.61 -4.13
N VAL A 54 11.40 13.89 -4.02
CA VAL A 54 10.87 15.27 -3.99
C VAL A 54 11.41 16.05 -2.78
N ASP A 55 11.39 15.47 -1.58
CA ASP A 55 11.93 16.09 -0.36
C ASP A 55 13.42 16.45 -0.51
N TYR A 56 14.19 15.59 -1.17
CA TYR A 56 15.60 15.83 -1.46
C TYR A 56 15.81 16.96 -2.47
N VAL A 57 15.03 16.98 -3.54
CA VAL A 57 15.11 18.04 -4.56
C VAL A 57 14.75 19.40 -3.96
N ILE A 58 13.69 19.47 -3.16
CA ILE A 58 13.30 20.71 -2.48
C ILE A 58 14.39 21.13 -1.49
N SER A 59 14.90 20.21 -0.68
CA SER A 59 16.00 20.49 0.25
C SER A 59 17.24 21.00 -0.47
N PHE A 60 17.56 20.46 -1.65
CA PHE A 60 18.65 20.93 -2.49
C PHE A 60 18.41 22.35 -3.01
N LEU A 61 17.22 22.61 -3.56
CA LEU A 61 16.84 23.93 -4.06
C LEU A 61 16.90 25.00 -2.97
N VAL A 62 16.35 24.72 -1.79
CA VAL A 62 16.35 25.63 -0.64
C VAL A 62 17.78 25.91 -0.17
N ARG A 63 18.62 24.87 -0.02
CA ARG A 63 20.02 25.03 0.39
C ARG A 63 20.84 25.81 -0.62
N ASN A 64 20.63 25.55 -1.91
CA ASN A 64 21.29 26.28 -2.99
C ASN A 64 20.86 27.76 -3.02
N ALA A 65 19.56 28.02 -2.88
CA ALA A 65 19.01 29.37 -2.90
C ALA A 65 19.45 30.22 -1.68
N LEU A 66 19.52 29.62 -0.48
CA LEU A 66 19.94 30.35 0.73
C LEU A 66 21.46 30.46 0.90
N THR A 67 22.23 29.43 0.49
CA THR A 67 23.67 29.33 0.84
C THR A 67 24.60 29.60 -0.35
N GLY A 68 24.08 29.68 -1.57
CA GLY A 68 24.80 30.15 -2.78
C GLY A 68 26.03 29.36 -3.25
N SER A 69 26.50 28.34 -2.51
CA SER A 69 27.85 27.78 -2.70
C SER A 69 27.95 26.23 -2.71
N VAL A 70 26.84 25.48 -2.63
CA VAL A 70 26.89 24.02 -2.33
C VAL A 70 26.92 23.14 -3.60
N PHE A 71 27.33 23.67 -4.76
CA PHE A 71 27.18 22.98 -6.05
C PHE A 71 28.12 21.78 -6.23
N SER A 72 29.32 21.78 -5.64
CA SER A 72 30.39 20.82 -5.98
C SER A 72 30.48 19.60 -5.05
N SER A 73 30.20 19.74 -3.76
CA SER A 73 30.37 18.64 -2.77
C SER A 73 29.14 17.74 -2.64
N PHE A 74 27.99 18.15 -3.17
CA PHE A 74 26.72 17.45 -2.97
C PHE A 74 26.41 16.41 -4.05
N LEU A 75 26.91 16.61 -5.28
CA LEU A 75 26.53 15.83 -6.45
C LEU A 75 27.07 14.39 -6.43
N LEU A 76 28.24 14.12 -5.83
CA LEU A 76 28.85 12.78 -5.95
C LEU A 76 28.44 11.80 -4.84
N SER A 77 28.28 12.27 -3.60
CA SER A 77 27.92 11.42 -2.46
C SER A 77 26.40 11.19 -2.35
N ARG A 78 25.58 12.18 -2.69
CA ARG A 78 24.12 12.12 -2.44
C ARG A 78 23.34 11.58 -3.64
N PHE A 79 23.84 11.76 -4.87
CA PHE A 79 23.21 11.15 -6.06
C PHE A 79 23.30 9.62 -6.03
N GLY A 80 24.34 9.06 -5.42
CA GLY A 80 24.43 7.62 -5.19
C GLY A 80 23.23 7.08 -4.40
N VAL A 81 22.78 7.81 -3.37
CA VAL A 81 21.62 7.41 -2.56
C VAL A 81 20.31 7.53 -3.35
N ILE A 82 20.14 8.60 -4.13
CA ILE A 82 18.95 8.79 -4.97
C ILE A 82 18.87 7.69 -6.04
N LEU A 83 19.99 7.41 -6.70
CA LEU A 83 20.07 6.36 -7.73
C LEU A 83 19.83 4.98 -7.12
N LEU A 84 20.29 4.73 -5.89
CA LEU A 84 20.05 3.46 -5.17
C LEU A 84 18.59 3.33 -4.72
N LEU A 85 17.94 4.40 -4.24
CA LEU A 85 16.52 4.39 -3.89
C LEU A 85 15.63 4.22 -5.12
N VAL A 86 15.93 4.92 -6.21
CA VAL A 86 15.20 4.77 -7.48
C VAL A 86 15.43 3.39 -8.08
N ALA A 87 16.67 2.89 -8.11
CA ALA A 87 16.96 1.53 -8.55
C ALA A 87 16.27 0.49 -7.67
N GLY A 88 16.27 0.67 -6.34
CA GLY A 88 15.56 -0.18 -5.40
C GLY A 88 14.05 -0.17 -5.63
N ALA A 89 13.44 0.99 -5.85
CA ALA A 89 12.02 1.12 -6.18
C ALA A 89 11.68 0.43 -7.51
N ILE A 90 12.54 0.57 -8.53
CA ILE A 90 12.40 -0.11 -9.83
C ILE A 90 12.52 -1.63 -9.65
N VAL A 91 13.46 -2.12 -8.84
CA VAL A 91 13.62 -3.55 -8.54
C VAL A 91 12.39 -4.08 -7.80
N VAL A 92 11.86 -3.34 -6.82
CA VAL A 92 10.64 -3.73 -6.08
C VAL A 92 9.43 -3.74 -7.00
N ALA A 93 9.28 -2.74 -7.88
CA ALA A 93 8.20 -2.70 -8.86
C ALA A 93 8.30 -3.86 -9.87
N TYR A 94 9.49 -4.11 -10.41
CA TYR A 94 9.76 -5.24 -11.29
C TYR A 94 9.43 -6.57 -10.60
N PHE A 95 9.87 -6.73 -9.34
CA PHE A 95 9.63 -7.94 -8.57
C PHE A 95 8.15 -8.12 -8.21
N GLY A 96 7.45 -7.03 -7.89
CA GLY A 96 6.01 -7.00 -7.66
C GLY A 96 5.21 -7.44 -8.89
N ILE A 97 5.50 -6.85 -10.05
CA ILE A 97 4.87 -7.23 -11.32
C ILE A 97 5.21 -8.69 -11.68
N ARG A 98 6.45 -9.13 -11.43
CA ARG A 98 6.87 -10.51 -11.65
C ARG A 98 6.15 -11.50 -10.74
N ARG A 99 5.85 -11.11 -9.49
CA ARG A 99 5.08 -11.94 -8.55
C ARG A 99 3.61 -12.05 -8.97
N LEU A 100 3.03 -10.97 -9.50
CA LEU A 100 1.69 -10.96 -10.09
C LEU A 100 1.59 -11.83 -11.35
N ARG A 101 2.65 -11.88 -12.17
CA ARG A 101 2.69 -12.74 -13.37
C ARG A 101 2.79 -14.23 -13.05
N LYS A 102 3.38 -14.60 -11.91
CA LYS A 102 3.56 -16.01 -11.52
C LYS A 102 2.27 -16.66 -10.99
N ASN A 103 1.29 -15.86 -10.58
CA ASN A 103 0.00 -16.33 -10.06
C ASN A 103 -1.16 -16.17 -11.07
N ARG A 104 -0.82 -15.95 -12.35
CA ARG A 104 -1.73 -16.01 -13.49
C ARG A 104 -1.59 -17.35 -14.19
#